data_AF-A0A6B2CTQ6-F1
#
_entry.id   AF-A0A6B2CTQ6-F1
#
_cell.length_a   1.000
_cell.length_b   1.000
_cell.length_c   1.000
_cell.angle_alpha   90.00
_cell.angle_beta   90.00
_cell.angle_gamma   90.00
#
_symmetry.space_group_name_H-M   'P 1'
#
loop_
_entity.id
_entity.type
_entity.pdbx_description
1 polymer ?
#
loop_
_entity_poly.entity_id
_entity_poly.type
_entity_poly.pdbx_seq_one_letter_code
_entity_poly.pdbx_strand_id
1 'polypeptide(L)'
;MLIKRRGSRRVAVIAAEGRFEVGVPLEEVVGFLRRLWPWEFGRHVEEGEGVLVFRDRVPFERALVYLLARRGGLPPGDAEFLAASLRLHETALIADALLYRLWLCRSGGGGCRRVVDAFSKMAKVYREVLP
;
A
#
# COMPACT_ATOMS: atom_id res chain seq x y z
N MET A 1 6.78 -5.89 -7.82
CA MET A 1 6.64 -5.50 -6.38
C MET A 1 5.75 -6.52 -5.70
N LEU A 2 5.80 -6.71 -4.37
CA LEU A 2 4.94 -7.73 -3.74
C LEU A 2 4.45 -7.35 -2.34
N ILE A 3 3.32 -7.94 -1.95
CA ILE A 3 2.74 -7.89 -0.61
C ILE A 3 2.65 -9.32 -0.09
N LYS A 4 3.34 -9.63 1.02
CA LYS A 4 3.46 -10.98 1.57
C LYS A 4 2.86 -11.08 2.95
N ARG A 5 2.11 -12.15 3.24
CA ARG A 5 1.59 -12.46 4.57
C ARG A 5 2.74 -12.61 5.59
N ARG A 6 2.59 -11.99 6.76
CA ARG A 6 3.48 -12.07 7.92
C ARG A 6 2.69 -12.39 9.18
N GLY A 7 2.06 -13.57 9.19
CA GLY A 7 1.11 -13.97 10.23
C GLY A 7 -0.34 -13.67 9.85
N SER A 8 -1.28 -13.94 10.76
CA SER A 8 -2.72 -13.92 10.46
C SER A 8 -3.32 -12.53 10.28
N ARG A 9 -2.66 -11.46 10.77
CA ARG A 9 -3.19 -10.08 10.75
C ARG A 9 -2.15 -9.06 10.31
N ARG A 10 -1.19 -9.49 9.49
CA ARG A 10 -0.11 -8.61 9.04
C ARG A 10 0.39 -8.99 7.67
N VAL A 11 0.76 -7.97 6.90
CA VAL A 11 1.45 -8.10 5.63
C VAL A 11 2.76 -7.31 5.65
N ALA A 12 3.73 -7.76 4.86
CA ALA A 12 4.92 -7.01 4.50
C ALA A 12 4.80 -6.55 3.06
N VAL A 13 5.01 -5.26 2.83
CA VAL A 13 5.19 -4.68 1.50
C VAL A 13 6.67 -4.72 1.16
N ILE A 14 7.00 -5.22 -0.02
CA ILE A 14 8.38 -5.39 -0.49
C ILE A 14 8.51 -4.84 -1.91
N ALA A 15 9.36 -3.82 -2.03
CA ALA A 15 9.75 -3.20 -3.28
C ALA A 15 11.29 -3.08 -3.36
N ALA A 16 11.81 -2.70 -4.52
CA ALA A 16 13.26 -2.55 -4.71
C ALA A 16 13.84 -1.44 -3.83
N GLU A 17 13.03 -0.45 -3.48
CA GLU A 17 13.35 0.74 -2.71
C GLU A 17 13.33 0.47 -1.20
N GLY A 18 12.51 -0.48 -0.74
CA GLY A 18 12.40 -0.77 0.68
C GLY A 18 11.34 -1.79 1.05
N ARG A 19 11.23 -2.02 2.36
CA ARG A 19 10.24 -2.92 2.96
C ARG A 19 9.60 -2.30 4.19
N PHE A 20 8.32 -2.57 4.41
CA PHE A 20 7.63 -2.22 5.64
C PHE A 20 6.47 -3.16 5.92
N GLU A 21 6.00 -3.18 7.16
CA GLU A 21 4.89 -4.05 7.59
C GLU A 21 3.64 -3.23 7.91
N VAL A 22 2.46 -3.80 7.68
CA VAL A 22 1.17 -3.21 8.03
C VAL A 22 0.30 -4.26 8.71
N GLY A 23 -0.33 -3.87 9.82
CA GLY A 23 -1.20 -4.73 10.62
C GLY A 23 -2.57 -4.96 9.99
N VAL A 24 -2.61 -5.54 8.79
CA VAL A 24 -3.83 -6.00 8.12
C VAL A 24 -3.63 -7.44 7.62
N PRO A 25 -4.68 -8.28 7.62
CA PRO A 25 -4.64 -9.59 6.99
C PRO A 25 -4.48 -9.46 5.47
N LEU A 26 -3.85 -10.46 4.82
CA LEU A 26 -3.64 -10.43 3.37
C LEU A 26 -4.98 -10.49 2.63
N GLU A 27 -5.93 -11.22 3.18
CA GLU A 27 -7.27 -11.45 2.65
C GLU A 27 -8.06 -10.14 2.53
N GLU A 28 -7.82 -9.19 3.44
CA GLU A 28 -8.40 -7.84 3.36
C GLU A 28 -7.84 -7.08 2.16
N VAL A 29 -6.54 -7.17 1.91
CA VAL A 29 -5.88 -6.54 0.74
C VAL A 29 -6.36 -7.17 -0.57
N VAL A 30 -6.46 -8.50 -0.62
CA VAL A 30 -7.01 -9.23 -1.76
C VAL A 30 -8.45 -8.81 -2.01
N GLY A 31 -9.29 -8.79 -0.97
CA GLY A 31 -10.70 -8.40 -1.06
C GLY A 31 -10.87 -6.97 -1.56
N PHE A 32 -10.06 -6.04 -1.07
CA PHE A 32 -10.00 -4.66 -1.56
C PHE A 32 -9.68 -4.61 -3.07
N LEU A 33 -8.59 -5.24 -3.48
CA LEU A 33 -8.16 -5.23 -4.90
C LEU A 33 -9.20 -5.89 -5.81
N ARG A 34 -9.83 -6.99 -5.37
CA ARG A 34 -10.88 -7.66 -6.14
C ARG A 34 -12.16 -6.83 -6.28
N ARG A 35 -12.51 -6.03 -5.28
CA ARG A 35 -13.66 -5.11 -5.37
C ARG A 35 -13.37 -3.97 -6.33
N LEU A 36 -12.16 -3.40 -6.25
CA LEU A 36 -11.80 -2.23 -7.04
C LEU A 36 -11.49 -2.59 -8.50
N TRP A 37 -10.69 -3.64 -8.73
CA TRP A 37 -10.23 -4.07 -10.05
C TRP A 37 -10.14 -5.60 -10.18
N PRO A 38 -11.27 -6.30 -10.32
CA PRO A 38 -11.26 -7.75 -10.49
C PRO A 38 -10.52 -8.19 -11.77
N TRP A 39 -10.50 -7.36 -12.81
CA TRP A 39 -9.85 -7.67 -14.10
C TRP A 39 -8.32 -7.58 -14.09
N GLU A 40 -7.71 -7.03 -13.04
CA GLU A 40 -6.25 -6.94 -12.92
C GLU A 40 -5.63 -8.27 -12.46
N PHE A 41 -6.43 -9.13 -11.81
CA PHE A 41 -6.00 -10.45 -11.37
C PHE A 41 -5.76 -11.38 -12.57
N GLY A 42 -4.62 -12.08 -12.55
CA GLY A 42 -4.14 -12.92 -13.65
C GLY A 42 -3.51 -12.15 -14.81
N ARG A 43 -3.61 -10.81 -14.84
CA ARG A 43 -2.92 -9.95 -15.82
C ARG A 43 -1.72 -9.25 -15.19
N HIS A 44 -2.00 -8.39 -14.23
CA HIS A 44 -1.01 -7.53 -13.58
C HIS A 44 -0.82 -7.84 -12.10
N VAL A 45 -1.78 -8.54 -11.49
CA VAL A 45 -1.71 -9.02 -10.12
C VAL A 45 -1.80 -10.54 -10.10
N GLU A 46 -0.82 -11.20 -9.52
CA GLU A 46 -0.83 -12.64 -9.29
C GLU A 46 -1.00 -12.93 -7.81
N GLU A 47 -2.02 -13.72 -7.49
CA GLU A 47 -2.26 -14.23 -6.14
C GLU A 47 -1.68 -15.64 -6.01
N GLY A 48 -0.83 -15.83 -5.02
CA GLY A 48 -0.25 -17.13 -4.66
C GLY A 48 -0.38 -17.40 -3.17
N GLU A 49 0.23 -18.49 -2.69
CA GLU A 49 0.15 -18.89 -1.28
C GLU A 49 0.75 -17.84 -0.34
N GLY A 50 -0.12 -16.99 0.22
CA GLY A 50 0.25 -15.94 1.14
C GLY A 50 1.02 -14.77 0.51
N VAL A 51 0.89 -14.55 -0.80
CA VAL A 51 1.56 -13.45 -1.50
C VAL A 51 0.73 -12.89 -2.64
N LEU A 52 0.80 -11.56 -2.81
CA LEU A 52 0.36 -10.84 -4.00
C LEU A 52 1.58 -10.31 -4.73
N VAL A 53 1.75 -10.70 -5.99
CA VAL A 53 2.83 -10.22 -6.87
C VAL A 53 2.24 -9.24 -7.88
N PHE A 54 2.80 -8.04 -7.93
CA PHE A 54 2.39 -6.97 -8.81
C PHE A 54 3.41 -6.81 -9.93
N ARG A 55 2.95 -7.04 -11.17
CA ARG A 55 3.70 -6.87 -12.42
C ARG A 55 3.58 -5.45 -12.98
N ASP A 56 2.51 -4.74 -12.62
CA ASP A 56 2.30 -3.34 -12.97
C ASP A 56 2.36 -2.43 -11.73
N ARG A 57 2.64 -1.15 -11.96
CA ARG A 57 2.73 -0.14 -10.90
C ARG A 57 1.37 0.31 -10.39
N VAL A 58 0.38 0.51 -11.25
CA VAL A 58 -0.92 1.07 -10.88
C VAL A 58 -1.61 0.28 -9.75
N PRO A 59 -1.81 -1.06 -9.86
CA PRO A 59 -2.43 -1.81 -8.77
C PRO A 59 -1.57 -1.84 -7.50
N PHE A 60 -0.23 -1.78 -7.65
CA PHE A 60 0.68 -1.75 -6.51
C PHE A 60 0.61 -0.43 -5.74
N GLU A 61 0.65 0.70 -6.43
CA GLU A 61 0.60 2.04 -5.83
C GLU A 61 -0.73 2.28 -5.12
N ARG A 62 -1.81 1.73 -5.66
CA ARG A 62 -3.14 1.78 -5.05
C ARG A 62 -3.21 0.91 -3.79
N ALA A 63 -2.62 -0.28 -3.82
CA ALA A 63 -2.46 -1.10 -2.63
C ALA A 63 -1.57 -0.40 -1.58
N LEU A 64 -0.53 0.34 -2.00
CA LEU A 64 0.28 1.16 -1.08
C LEU A 64 -0.56 2.22 -0.37
N VAL A 65 -1.36 2.99 -1.10
CA VAL A 65 -2.24 4.01 -0.51
C VAL A 65 -3.22 3.38 0.48
N TYR A 66 -3.87 2.28 0.09
CA TYR A 66 -4.76 1.52 0.97
C TYR A 66 -4.05 1.10 2.27
N LEU A 67 -2.87 0.51 2.16
CA LEU A 67 -2.10 0.05 3.31
C LEU A 67 -1.60 1.19 4.21
N LEU A 68 -1.21 2.32 3.63
CA LEU A 68 -0.84 3.52 4.39
C LEU A 68 -2.03 4.06 5.20
N ALA A 69 -3.21 4.12 4.59
CA ALA A 69 -4.46 4.51 5.24
C ALA A 69 -4.83 3.59 6.39
N ARG A 70 -4.77 2.27 6.17
CA ARG A 70 -5.03 1.27 7.21
C ARG A 70 -4.04 1.39 8.37
N ARG A 71 -2.75 1.58 8.08
CA ARG A 71 -1.73 1.85 9.10
C ARG A 71 -1.97 3.17 9.83
N GLY A 72 -2.53 4.17 9.15
CA GLY A 72 -2.97 5.44 9.74
C GLY A 72 -4.21 5.33 10.63
N GLY A 73 -4.83 4.15 10.72
CA GLY A 73 -5.99 3.88 11.57
C GLY A 73 -7.34 4.13 10.89
N LEU A 74 -7.38 4.39 9.59
CA LEU A 74 -8.64 4.50 8.86
C LEU A 74 -9.33 3.14 8.76
N PRO A 75 -10.66 3.04 8.93
CA PRO A 75 -11.39 1.79 8.75
C PRO A 75 -11.28 1.29 7.29
N PRO A 76 -11.50 -0.01 7.02
CA PRO A 76 -11.36 -0.58 5.68
C PRO A 76 -12.12 0.16 4.58
N GLY A 77 -13.35 0.60 4.85
CA GLY A 77 -14.16 1.35 3.89
C GLY A 77 -13.57 2.72 3.54
N ASP A 78 -13.09 3.48 4.52
CA ASP A 78 -12.45 4.78 4.27
C ASP A 78 -11.11 4.65 3.58
N ALA A 79 -10.35 3.61 3.90
CA ALA A 79 -9.09 3.30 3.22
C ALA A 79 -9.32 2.92 1.75
N GLU A 80 -10.36 2.13 1.47
CA GLU A 80 -10.79 1.78 0.11
C GLU A 80 -11.27 3.00 -0.65
N PHE A 81 -12.12 3.83 -0.04
CA PHE A 81 -12.58 5.08 -0.64
C PHE A 81 -11.41 6.00 -0.99
N LEU A 82 -10.48 6.25 -0.06
CA LEU A 82 -9.28 7.04 -0.35
C LEU A 82 -8.48 6.43 -1.50
N ALA A 83 -8.20 5.13 -1.44
CA ALA A 83 -7.41 4.45 -2.45
C ALA A 83 -8.10 4.44 -3.82
N ALA A 84 -9.42 4.52 -3.91
CA ALA A 84 -10.16 4.60 -5.16
C ALA A 84 -10.31 6.05 -5.70
N SER A 85 -10.56 7.01 -4.80
CA SER A 85 -10.92 8.39 -5.15
C SER A 85 -9.75 9.25 -5.63
N LEU A 86 -8.51 8.93 -5.23
CA LEU A 86 -7.34 9.64 -5.75
C LEU A 86 -7.22 9.47 -7.27
N ARG A 87 -6.78 10.49 -7.98
CA ARG A 87 -6.40 10.35 -9.39
C ARG A 87 -5.12 9.52 -9.51
N LEU A 88 -4.86 9.00 -10.70
CA LEU A 88 -3.66 8.18 -10.96
C LEU A 88 -2.37 8.94 -10.61
N HIS A 89 -2.25 10.21 -10.99
CA HIS A 89 -1.07 11.02 -10.69
C HIS A 89 -0.90 11.32 -9.20
N GLU A 90 -2.00 11.48 -8.44
CA GLU A 90 -1.93 11.69 -6.99
C GLU A 90 -1.46 10.43 -6.28
N THR A 91 -1.97 9.27 -6.71
CA THR A 91 -1.54 7.97 -6.20
C THR A 91 -0.05 7.74 -6.48
N ALA A 92 0.37 7.96 -7.73
CA ALA A 92 1.76 7.82 -8.14
C ALA A 92 2.68 8.75 -7.33
N LEU A 93 2.29 10.02 -7.13
CA LEU A 93 3.07 10.97 -6.36
C LEU A 93 3.25 10.55 -4.90
N ILE A 94 2.20 10.03 -4.25
CA ILE A 94 2.30 9.50 -2.87
C ILE A 94 3.22 8.28 -2.83
N ALA A 95 3.04 7.35 -3.77
CA ALA A 95 3.81 6.12 -3.81
C ALA A 95 5.29 6.37 -4.12
N ASP A 96 5.60 7.18 -5.13
CA ASP A 96 6.97 7.54 -5.51
C ASP A 96 7.68 8.29 -4.39
N ALA A 97 7.01 9.26 -3.76
CA ALA A 97 7.57 9.97 -2.63
C ALA A 97 7.86 9.03 -1.44
N LEU A 98 6.97 8.07 -1.15
CA LEU A 98 7.19 7.06 -0.11
C LEU A 98 8.40 6.19 -0.47
N LEU A 99 8.40 5.60 -1.66
CA LEU A 99 9.43 4.66 -2.11
C LEU A 99 10.80 5.34 -2.15
N TYR A 100 10.89 6.56 -2.68
CA TYR A 100 12.12 7.34 -2.67
C TYR A 100 12.65 7.60 -1.25
N ARG A 101 11.77 7.96 -0.31
CA ARG A 101 12.16 8.17 1.09
C ARG A 101 12.57 6.88 1.79
N LEU A 102 11.95 5.75 1.46
CA LEU A 102 12.37 4.43 1.94
C LEU A 102 13.77 4.07 1.41
N TRP A 103 14.03 4.32 0.13
CA TRP A 103 15.33 4.10 -0.48
C TRP A 103 16.43 4.93 0.19
N LEU A 104 16.22 6.24 0.36
CA LEU A 104 17.15 7.13 1.06
C LEU A 104 17.43 6.65 2.49
N CYS A 105 16.38 6.31 3.23
CA CYS A 105 16.50 5.82 4.59
C CYS A 105 17.32 4.52 4.67
N ARG A 106 17.06 3.56 3.76
CA ARG A 106 17.80 2.31 3.67
C ARG A 106 19.27 2.55 3.34
N SER A 107 19.55 3.40 2.36
CA SER A 107 20.91 3.76 1.96
C SER A 107 21.69 4.46 3.08
N GLY A 108 21.00 5.19 3.97
CA GLY A 108 21.58 5.80 5.17
C GLY A 108 21.71 4.87 6.39
N GLY A 109 21.38 3.57 6.28
CA GLY A 109 21.47 2.60 7.38
C GLY A 109 20.42 2.80 8.49
N GLY A 110 19.38 3.61 8.25
CA GLY A 110 18.39 3.99 9.26
C GLY A 110 17.17 3.06 9.34
N GLY A 111 16.42 3.19 10.45
CA GLY A 111 15.11 2.56 10.61
C GLY A 111 14.00 3.33 9.88
N CYS A 112 13.43 2.76 8.83
CA CYS A 112 12.48 3.48 7.95
C CYS A 112 11.05 3.55 8.48
N ARG A 113 10.81 3.12 9.73
CA ARG A 113 9.49 3.17 10.38
C ARG A 113 8.92 4.59 10.40
N ARG A 114 9.72 5.60 10.75
CA ARG A 114 9.27 7.00 10.82
C ARG A 114 8.82 7.55 9.47
N VAL A 115 9.43 7.10 8.38
CA VAL A 115 9.02 7.46 7.02
C VAL A 115 7.61 6.93 6.78
N VAL A 116 7.40 5.63 6.99
CA VAL A 116 6.08 5.00 6.79
C VAL A 116 5.02 5.66 7.69
N ASP A 117 5.34 5.95 8.96
CA ASP A 117 4.41 6.60 9.89
C ASP A 117 4.01 8.01 9.42
N ALA A 118 4.94 8.77 8.83
CA ALA A 118 4.64 10.09 8.25
C ALA A 118 3.67 9.97 7.06
N PHE A 119 3.93 9.04 6.14
CA PHE A 119 3.05 8.81 4.98
C PHE A 119 1.68 8.24 5.38
N SER A 120 1.62 7.42 6.43
CA SER A 120 0.35 6.96 7.00
C SER A 120 -0.46 8.10 7.61
N LYS A 121 0.21 9.04 8.29
CA LYS A 121 -0.45 10.27 8.78
C LYS A 121 -0.97 11.11 7.61
N MET A 122 -0.17 11.29 6.55
CA MET A 122 -0.61 12.01 5.34
C MET A 122 -1.83 11.35 4.71
N ALA A 123 -1.82 10.03 4.51
CA ALA A 123 -2.97 9.29 3.96
C ALA A 123 -4.25 9.52 4.78
N LYS A 124 -4.13 9.53 6.12
CA LYS A 124 -5.25 9.87 7.00
C LYS A 124 -5.78 11.28 6.75
N VAL A 125 -4.90 12.29 6.69
CA VAL A 125 -5.30 13.68 6.42
C VAL A 125 -5.95 13.82 5.04
N TYR A 126 -5.43 13.13 4.01
CA TYR A 126 -6.05 13.14 2.68
C TYR A 126 -7.50 12.68 2.72
N ARG A 127 -7.82 11.61 3.48
CA ARG A 127 -9.20 11.13 3.61
C ARG A 127 -10.13 12.17 4.25
N GLU A 128 -9.63 12.97 5.20
CA GLU A 128 -10.41 13.99 5.91
C GLU A 128 -10.78 15.19 5.02
N VAL A 129 -10.01 15.43 3.95
CA VAL A 129 -10.22 16.58 3.04
C VAL A 129 -10.80 16.18 1.67
N LEU A 130 -10.87 14.88 1.38
CA LEU A 130 -11.55 14.41 0.18
C LEU A 130 -13.07 14.58 0.33
N PRO A 131 -13.76 15.07 -0.71
CA PRO A 131 -15.20 15.29 -0.70
C PRO A 131 -16.00 13.99 -0.53
#